data_AF-A0A6A3VJ48-F1
#
_entry.id   AF-A0A6A3VJ48-F1
#
_cell.length_a   1.000
_cell.length_b   1.000
_cell.length_c   1.000
_cell.angle_alpha   90.00
_cell.angle_beta   90.00
_cell.angle_gamma   90.00
#
_symmetry.space_group_name_H-M   'P 1'
#
loop_
_entity.id
_entity.type
_entity.pdbx_description
1 polymer ?
#
loop_
_entity_poly.entity_id
_entity_poly.type
_entity_poly.pdbx_seq_one_letter_code
_entity_poly.pdbx_strand_id
1 'polypeptide(L)'
;MGLGHCEGLMEDDVYGSIASTEELMMVKTAYASDGVVDRRILSSIITPTPMDPLRALQIKWCVNGSAPKIVSSMMKKLNWVLSKNAAIGYAQTPEVCWVCHKNQSSSLLPKKLCRICRGRVCHTCRKPQELCFVDLHSRKVRKYKLSFCKRCVHAAHYQRTLEIAHDELVEENPWAPTSFEVEKV
;
A
#
# COMPACT_ATOMS: atom_id res chain seq x y z
N MET A 1 -5.41 -20.22 23.77
CA MET A 1 -5.62 -20.38 22.31
C MET A 1 -6.91 -19.65 21.96
N GLY A 2 -6.81 -18.42 21.47
CA GLY A 2 -7.98 -17.67 21.00
C GLY A 2 -8.09 -17.83 19.50
N LEU A 3 -9.12 -18.53 19.03
CA LEU A 3 -9.49 -18.57 17.62
C LEU A 3 -10.25 -17.27 17.31
N GLY A 4 -9.57 -16.32 16.67
CA GLY A 4 -10.19 -15.15 16.07
C GLY A 4 -10.67 -15.49 14.66
N HIS A 5 -11.94 -15.21 14.37
CA HIS A 5 -12.46 -15.25 13.01
C HIS A 5 -11.89 -14.05 12.23
N CYS A 6 -10.94 -14.30 11.33
CA CYS A 6 -10.36 -13.29 10.45
C CYS A 6 -11.15 -13.24 9.14
N GLU A 7 -12.15 -12.37 9.03
CA GLU A 7 -12.63 -11.91 7.72
C GLU A 7 -11.60 -10.92 7.16
N GLY A 8 -10.58 -11.51 6.54
CA GLY A 8 -9.39 -10.87 5.96
C GLY A 8 -8.47 -12.00 5.50
N LEU A 9 -8.79 -12.56 4.32
CA LEU A 9 -8.28 -13.81 3.78
C LEU A 9 -6.74 -13.76 3.72
N MET A 10 -6.08 -14.80 4.21
CA MET A 10 -4.63 -15.07 4.27
C MET A 10 -3.71 -14.30 3.28
N GLU A 11 -4.18 -14.07 2.06
CA GLU A 11 -3.59 -13.22 1.01
C GLU A 11 -3.27 -11.78 1.46
N ASP A 12 -4.08 -11.18 2.32
CA ASP A 12 -3.87 -9.85 2.88
C ASP A 12 -2.63 -9.81 3.78
N ASP A 13 -2.50 -10.79 4.67
CA ASP A 13 -1.35 -10.92 5.56
C ASP A 13 -0.07 -11.27 4.76
N VAL A 14 -0.20 -12.14 3.76
CA VAL A 14 0.89 -12.49 2.85
C VAL A 14 1.35 -11.25 2.08
N TYR A 15 0.42 -10.52 1.45
CA TYR A 15 0.75 -9.33 0.67
C TYR A 15 1.33 -8.19 1.53
N GLY A 16 0.78 -7.98 2.74
CA GLY A 16 1.35 -7.05 3.72
C GLY A 16 2.77 -7.43 4.16
N SER A 17 3.09 -8.72 4.07
CA SER A 17 4.40 -9.27 4.44
C SER A 17 5.42 -9.28 3.29
N ILE A 18 4.97 -9.39 2.04
CA ILE A 18 5.84 -9.40 0.86
C ILE A 18 6.56 -8.06 0.72
N ALA A 19 7.88 -8.14 0.66
CA ALA A 19 8.79 -7.03 0.35
C ALA A 19 10.00 -7.67 -0.32
N SER A 20 9.93 -7.79 -1.65
CA SER A 20 10.84 -8.61 -2.45
C SER A 20 12.14 -7.91 -2.83
N THR A 21 12.26 -6.62 -2.50
CA THR A 21 13.45 -5.80 -2.73
C THR A 21 13.87 -5.10 -1.43
N GLU A 22 15.13 -4.66 -1.35
CA GLU A 22 15.62 -3.94 -0.18
C GLU A 22 14.89 -2.63 0.06
N GLU A 23 14.51 -1.94 -1.01
CA GLU A 23 13.74 -0.70 -1.00
C GLU A 23 12.37 -0.93 -0.37
N LEU A 24 11.64 -1.95 -0.83
CA LEU A 24 10.33 -2.30 -0.28
C LEU A 24 10.44 -2.75 1.18
N MET A 25 11.54 -3.42 1.56
CA MET A 25 11.81 -3.81 2.94
C MET A 25 12.03 -2.59 3.84
N MET A 26 12.77 -1.57 3.38
CA MET A 26 12.96 -0.31 4.10
C MET A 26 11.63 0.42 4.31
N VAL A 27 10.80 0.54 3.27
CA VAL A 27 9.46 1.15 3.38
C VAL A 27 8.61 0.37 4.39
N LYS A 28 8.58 -0.96 4.27
CA LYS A 28 7.80 -1.85 5.14
C LYS A 28 8.13 -1.66 6.61
N THR A 29 9.41 -1.75 6.97
CA THR A 29 9.87 -1.59 8.34
C THR A 29 9.51 -0.21 8.92
N ALA A 30 9.61 0.84 8.10
CA ALA A 30 9.32 2.21 8.54
C ALA A 30 7.85 2.47 8.91
N TYR A 31 6.88 1.86 8.21
CA TYR A 31 5.46 1.99 8.54
C TYR A 31 4.96 0.89 9.51
N ALA A 32 5.56 -0.31 9.47
CA ALA A 32 5.18 -1.41 10.36
C ALA A 32 5.62 -1.18 11.80
N SER A 33 6.69 -0.41 12.01
CA SER A 33 7.36 -0.29 13.32
C SER A 33 7.60 -1.69 13.92
N ASP A 34 8.08 -2.61 13.06
CA ASP A 34 8.28 -4.04 13.33
C ASP A 34 9.60 -4.31 14.08
N GLY A 35 10.35 -3.25 14.42
CA GLY A 35 11.55 -3.33 15.24
C GLY A 35 12.77 -3.87 14.51
N VAL A 36 12.71 -4.01 13.19
CA VAL A 36 13.83 -4.45 12.37
C VAL A 36 14.85 -3.31 12.29
N VAL A 37 16.07 -3.59 12.72
CA VAL A 37 17.21 -2.66 12.72
C VAL A 37 17.94 -2.72 11.39
N ASP A 38 18.13 -3.94 10.88
CA ASP A 38 18.77 -4.20 9.59
C ASP A 38 18.15 -5.42 8.92
N ARG A 39 18.14 -5.44 7.58
CA ARG A 39 17.59 -6.54 6.80
C ARG A 39 18.22 -6.60 5.41
N ARG A 40 18.53 -7.82 4.98
CA ARG A 40 19.06 -8.09 3.63
C ARG A 40 18.41 -9.34 3.03
N ILE A 41 18.07 -9.30 1.74
CA ILE A 41 17.74 -10.51 0.99
C ILE A 41 19.06 -11.19 0.61
N LEU A 42 19.21 -12.44 1.03
CA LEU A 42 20.38 -13.24 0.72
C LEU A 42 20.20 -14.02 -0.59
N SER A 43 19.00 -14.55 -0.81
CA SER A 43 18.67 -15.30 -2.03
C SER A 43 17.16 -15.36 -2.28
N SER A 44 16.78 -15.41 -3.56
CA SER A 44 15.42 -15.70 -4.01
C SER A 44 15.41 -17.10 -4.62
N ILE A 45 14.71 -18.03 -3.97
CA ILE A 45 14.57 -19.42 -4.45
C ILE A 45 13.39 -19.51 -5.43
N ILE A 46 12.29 -18.84 -5.09
CA ILE A 46 11.12 -18.71 -5.97
C ILE A 46 10.81 -17.23 -6.10
N THR A 47 10.87 -16.72 -7.32
CA THR A 47 10.51 -15.35 -7.66
C THR A 47 9.03 -15.28 -8.04
N PRO A 48 8.26 -14.30 -7.53
CA PRO A 48 6.85 -14.16 -7.88
C PRO A 48 6.68 -13.82 -9.36
N THR A 49 5.55 -14.24 -9.94
CA THR A 49 5.21 -13.98 -11.35
C THR A 49 3.84 -13.32 -11.43
N PRO A 50 3.48 -12.60 -12.50
CA PRO A 50 2.12 -12.06 -12.63
C PRO A 50 1.04 -13.12 -12.43
N MET A 51 1.23 -14.32 -12.97
CA MET A 51 0.28 -15.44 -12.85
C MET A 51 0.14 -15.98 -11.43
N ASP A 52 1.20 -15.89 -10.64
CA ASP A 52 1.21 -16.33 -9.25
C ASP A 52 1.99 -15.32 -8.39
N PRO A 53 1.36 -14.16 -8.09
CA PRO A 53 2.07 -12.98 -7.60
C PRO A 53 2.40 -13.06 -6.10
N LEU A 54 1.73 -13.96 -5.37
CA LEU A 54 1.95 -14.18 -3.95
C LEU A 54 2.87 -15.39 -3.67
N ARG A 55 3.24 -16.19 -4.69
CA ARG A 55 4.16 -17.30 -4.55
C ARG A 55 5.61 -16.85 -4.67
N ALA A 56 6.17 -16.44 -3.53
CA ALA A 56 7.58 -16.11 -3.39
C ALA A 56 8.24 -16.93 -2.28
N LEU A 57 9.49 -17.33 -2.48
CA LEU A 57 10.31 -17.98 -1.46
C LEU A 57 11.69 -17.32 -1.44
N GLN A 58 12.01 -16.67 -0.32
CA GLN A 58 13.23 -15.87 -0.19
C GLN A 58 13.91 -16.14 1.15
N ILE A 59 15.24 -16.20 1.13
CA ILE A 59 16.08 -16.23 2.33
C ILE A 59 16.41 -14.80 2.71
N LYS A 60 15.99 -14.37 3.90
CA LYS A 60 16.22 -13.03 4.43
C LYS A 60 16.97 -13.10 5.74
N TRP A 61 18.01 -12.30 5.87
CA TRP A 61 18.66 -12.04 7.14
C TRP A 61 18.06 -10.77 7.76
N CYS A 62 17.73 -10.81 9.05
CA CYS A 62 17.14 -9.68 9.77
C CYS A 62 17.80 -9.55 11.15
N VAL A 63 18.14 -8.32 11.53
CA VAL A 63 18.47 -7.96 12.92
C VAL A 63 17.25 -7.29 13.52
N ASN A 64 16.70 -7.88 14.57
CA ASN A 64 15.49 -7.37 15.23
C ASN A 64 15.84 -6.82 16.61
N GLY A 65 15.48 -5.57 16.88
CA GLY A 65 15.55 -4.95 18.20
C GLY A 65 14.31 -5.19 19.05
N SER A 66 13.24 -5.78 18.47
CA SER A 66 12.03 -6.18 19.20
C SER A 66 11.30 -7.31 18.48
N ALA A 67 10.22 -7.84 19.08
CA ALA A 67 9.46 -8.94 18.50
C ALA A 67 8.81 -8.56 17.15
N PRO A 68 8.79 -9.47 16.16
CA PRO A 68 8.13 -9.25 14.88
C PRO A 68 6.64 -8.94 15.06
N LYS A 69 6.12 -8.00 14.25
CA LYS A 69 4.69 -7.65 14.23
C LYS A 69 4.08 -8.07 12.90
N ILE A 70 2.83 -8.55 12.96
CA ILE A 70 2.02 -8.75 11.75
C ILE A 70 1.74 -7.37 11.15
N VAL A 71 2.01 -7.25 9.86
CA VAL A 71 1.93 -5.98 9.14
C VAL A 71 0.69 -5.98 8.27
N SER A 72 -0.21 -5.03 8.50
CA SER A 72 -1.40 -4.87 7.66
C SER A 72 -1.04 -4.50 6.22
N SER A 73 -1.72 -5.13 5.26
CA SER A 73 -1.66 -4.77 3.83
C SER A 73 -2.15 -3.35 3.53
N MET A 74 -2.94 -2.74 4.42
CA MET A 74 -3.62 -1.45 4.21
C MET A 74 -2.67 -0.38 3.68
N MET A 75 -1.46 -0.27 4.24
CA MET A 75 -0.52 0.77 3.83
C MET A 75 -0.03 0.57 2.40
N LYS A 76 0.25 -0.68 2.02
CA LYS A 76 0.64 -1.04 0.66
C LYS A 76 -0.51 -0.79 -0.32
N LYS A 77 -1.73 -1.26 0.01
CA LYS A 77 -2.92 -1.01 -0.82
C LYS A 77 -3.14 0.49 -1.05
N LEU A 78 -3.04 1.30 0.00
CA LEU A 78 -3.23 2.75 -0.11
C LEU A 78 -2.12 3.43 -0.92
N ASN A 79 -0.87 2.96 -0.80
CA ASN A 79 0.24 3.47 -1.58
C ASN A 79 0.11 3.13 -3.07
N TRP A 80 -0.32 1.91 -3.40
CA TRP A 80 -0.60 1.49 -4.77
C TRP A 80 -1.75 2.29 -5.40
N VAL A 81 -2.88 2.46 -4.69
CA VAL A 81 -3.97 3.31 -5.19
C VAL A 81 -3.50 4.74 -5.44
N LEU A 82 -2.61 5.25 -4.58
CA LEU A 82 -2.06 6.59 -4.74
C LEU A 82 -1.13 6.71 -5.96
N SER A 83 -0.31 5.69 -6.27
CA SER A 83 0.59 5.70 -7.42
C SER A 83 -0.17 5.59 -8.75
N LYS A 84 -1.24 4.79 -8.79
CA LYS A 84 -2.08 4.59 -9.97
C LYS A 84 -2.96 5.78 -10.32
N ASN A 85 -3.31 6.60 -9.34
CA ASN A 85 -4.30 7.64 -9.55
C ASN A 85 -3.70 8.88 -10.22
N ALA A 86 -3.64 8.86 -11.55
CA ALA A 86 -3.40 10.02 -12.41
C ALA A 86 -4.57 11.00 -12.23
N ALA A 87 -4.47 11.83 -11.21
CA ALA A 87 -5.64 12.45 -10.63
C ALA A 87 -6.42 13.31 -11.63
N ILE A 88 -7.62 12.84 -11.98
CA ILE A 88 -8.63 13.59 -12.74
C ILE A 88 -9.11 14.73 -11.83
N GLY A 89 -8.64 15.93 -12.12
CA GLY A 89 -9.10 17.14 -11.45
C GLY A 89 -10.47 17.52 -11.97
N TYR A 90 -11.54 17.12 -11.28
CA TYR A 90 -12.82 17.77 -11.49
C TYR A 90 -12.72 19.23 -11.01
N ALA A 91 -13.23 20.16 -11.83
CA ALA A 91 -13.29 21.58 -11.52
C ALA A 91 -13.88 21.78 -10.11
N GLN A 92 -13.13 22.46 -9.25
CA GLN A 92 -13.50 22.64 -7.85
C GLN A 92 -14.53 23.77 -7.70
N THR A 93 -15.74 23.45 -7.23
CA THR A 93 -16.49 24.10 -6.12
C THR A 93 -17.58 23.10 -5.69
N PRO A 94 -17.89 22.87 -4.40
CA PRO A 94 -18.34 23.89 -3.43
C PRO A 94 -17.73 23.74 -2.02
N GLU A 95 -18.16 24.58 -1.09
CA GLU A 95 -17.79 24.57 0.34
C GLU A 95 -18.24 23.31 1.10
N VAL A 96 -18.75 22.29 0.43
CA VAL A 96 -19.29 21.08 1.06
C VAL A 96 -18.26 19.95 1.15
N CYS A 97 -18.47 19.04 2.10
CA CYS A 97 -17.67 17.82 2.21
C CYS A 97 -18.02 16.79 1.12
N TRP A 98 -17.03 16.23 0.44
CA TRP A 98 -17.19 15.20 -0.61
C TRP A 98 -17.81 13.88 -0.13
N VAL A 99 -17.80 13.63 1.18
CA VAL A 99 -18.29 12.37 1.75
C VAL A 99 -19.69 12.51 2.34
N CYS A 100 -19.91 13.56 3.13
CA CYS A 100 -21.18 13.75 3.85
C CYS A 100 -22.02 14.93 3.33
N HIS A 101 -21.53 15.65 2.31
CA HIS A 101 -22.20 16.77 1.66
C HIS A 101 -22.58 17.95 2.58
N LYS A 102 -22.15 17.96 3.85
CA LYS A 102 -22.36 19.08 4.78
C LYS A 102 -21.52 20.30 4.37
N ASN A 103 -22.13 21.48 4.42
CA ASN A 103 -21.44 22.76 4.19
C ASN A 103 -20.34 22.99 5.24
N GLN A 104 -19.19 23.48 4.79
CA GLN A 104 -18.00 23.80 5.57
C GLN A 104 -17.69 25.30 5.54
N SER A 105 -18.60 26.14 5.06
CA SER A 105 -18.46 27.61 5.01
C SER A 105 -18.09 28.22 6.37
N SER A 106 -18.72 27.73 7.44
CA SER A 106 -18.53 28.17 8.83
C SER A 106 -17.42 27.43 9.59
N SER A 107 -16.70 26.49 8.97
CA SER A 107 -15.68 25.72 9.67
C SER A 107 -14.36 26.49 9.74
N LEU A 108 -13.91 26.79 10.96
CA LEU A 108 -12.61 27.44 11.23
C LEU A 108 -11.39 26.52 10.99
N LEU A 109 -11.60 25.22 10.81
CA LEU A 109 -10.50 24.28 10.63
C LEU A 109 -9.97 24.28 9.20
N PRO A 110 -8.64 24.14 8.99
CA PRO A 110 -8.04 24.06 7.67
C PRO A 110 -8.68 22.94 6.84
N LYS A 111 -9.39 23.34 5.78
CA LYS A 111 -10.06 22.42 4.87
C LYS A 111 -8.97 21.64 4.10
N LYS A 112 -8.95 20.30 4.22
CA LYS A 112 -7.98 19.43 3.50
C LYS A 112 -8.66 18.70 2.35
N LEU A 113 -7.88 18.41 1.32
CA LEU A 113 -8.30 17.60 0.18
C LEU A 113 -7.89 16.15 0.39
N CYS A 114 -8.70 15.21 -0.10
CA CYS A 114 -8.29 13.82 -0.22
C CYS A 114 -7.18 13.68 -1.26
N ARG A 115 -6.09 12.99 -0.95
CA ARG A 115 -4.99 12.82 -1.93
C ARG A 115 -5.34 11.93 -3.13
N ILE A 116 -6.34 11.05 -2.99
CA ILE A 116 -6.85 10.19 -4.06
C ILE A 116 -7.88 10.97 -4.88
N CYS A 117 -9.11 11.16 -4.40
CA CYS A 117 -10.18 11.76 -5.21
C CYS A 117 -10.11 13.30 -5.35
N ARG A 118 -9.17 13.98 -4.68
CA ARG A 118 -9.07 15.46 -4.59
C ARG A 118 -10.28 16.19 -4.00
N GLY A 119 -11.32 15.47 -3.56
CA GLY A 119 -12.49 16.05 -2.89
C GLY A 119 -12.16 16.69 -1.54
N ARG A 120 -12.82 17.81 -1.22
CA ARG A 120 -12.74 18.47 0.09
C ARG A 120 -13.35 17.59 1.17
N VAL A 121 -12.69 17.45 2.31
CA VAL A 121 -13.16 16.55 3.37
C VAL A 121 -13.21 17.27 4.72
N CYS A 122 -14.34 17.18 5.41
CA CYS A 122 -14.46 17.66 6.79
C CYS A 122 -13.61 16.80 7.74
N HIS A 123 -13.34 17.32 8.94
CA HIS A 123 -12.49 16.61 9.92
C HIS A 123 -13.02 15.20 10.26
N THR A 124 -14.35 15.00 10.32
CA THR A 124 -14.99 13.72 10.65
C THR A 124 -14.89 12.70 9.51
N CYS A 125 -14.90 13.15 8.27
CA CYS A 125 -14.82 12.30 7.08
C CYS A 125 -13.37 12.09 6.62
N ARG A 126 -12.43 12.83 7.20
CA ARG A 126 -11.00 12.74 6.91
C ARG A 126 -10.36 11.61 7.73
N LYS A 127 -9.48 10.87 7.08
CA LYS A 127 -8.59 9.86 7.68
C LYS A 127 -7.16 10.23 7.31
N PRO A 128 -6.42 10.90 8.21
CA PRO A 128 -5.01 11.14 8.03
C PRO A 128 -4.24 9.81 8.10
N GLN A 129 -3.34 9.58 7.16
CA GLN A 129 -2.49 8.38 7.13
C GLN A 129 -1.04 8.80 6.92
N GLU A 130 -0.12 8.16 7.65
CA GLU A 130 1.32 8.31 7.43
C GLU A 130 1.78 7.28 6.38
N LEU A 131 2.25 7.77 5.23
CA LEU A 131 2.86 6.94 4.19
C LEU A 131 4.38 7.08 4.21
N CYS A 132 5.07 6.00 3.87
CA CYS A 132 6.53 5.94 3.79
C CYS A 132 6.97 5.77 2.34
N PHE A 133 8.00 6.50 1.92
CA PHE A 133 8.61 6.40 0.59
C PHE A 133 10.12 6.35 0.74
N VAL A 134 10.79 5.53 -0.07
CA VAL A 134 12.26 5.52 -0.13
C VAL A 134 12.72 6.58 -1.14
N ASP A 135 13.65 7.41 -0.70
CA ASP A 135 14.43 8.29 -1.55
C ASP A 135 15.56 7.47 -2.18
N LEU A 136 15.49 7.23 -3.48
CA LEU A 136 16.41 6.33 -4.18
C LEU A 136 17.87 6.83 -4.17
N HIS A 137 18.09 8.14 -4.13
CA HIS A 137 19.44 8.72 -4.10
C HIS A 137 20.10 8.58 -2.74
N SER A 138 19.37 8.88 -1.65
CA SER A 138 19.94 8.87 -0.30
C SER A 138 19.74 7.56 0.45
N ARG A 139 18.96 6.61 -0.11
CA ARG A 139 18.54 5.35 0.55
C ARG A 139 17.85 5.59 1.90
N LYS A 140 17.21 6.75 2.07
CA LYS A 140 16.49 7.13 3.29
C LYS A 140 14.99 7.01 3.10
N VAL A 141 14.30 6.57 4.13
CA VAL A 141 12.83 6.57 4.14
C VAL A 141 12.32 7.94 4.61
N ARG A 142 11.43 8.53 3.82
CA ARG A 142 10.69 9.75 4.16
C ARG A 142 9.25 9.41 4.52
N LYS A 143 8.75 10.05 5.58
CA LYS A 143 7.38 9.90 6.08
C LYS A 143 6.53 11.10 5.70
N TYR A 144 5.35 10.86 5.15
CA TYR A 144 4.41 11.91 4.74
C TYR A 144 3.04 11.67 5.38
N LYS A 145 2.59 12.66 6.16
CA LYS A 145 1.24 12.66 6.72
C LYS A 145 0.25 13.22 5.69
N LEU A 146 -0.44 12.32 4.99
CA LEU A 146 -1.40 12.67 3.95
C LEU A 146 -2.84 12.56 4.47
N SER A 147 -3.77 13.25 3.80
CA SER A 147 -5.19 13.24 4.15
C SER A 147 -6.00 12.49 3.09
N PHE A 148 -6.82 11.53 3.54
CA PHE A 148 -7.72 10.77 2.67
C PHE A 148 -9.16 10.90 3.15
N CYS A 149 -10.12 10.74 2.25
CA CYS A 149 -11.52 10.62 2.64
C CYS A 149 -11.81 9.17 3.05
N LYS A 150 -12.74 8.96 4.00
CA LYS A 150 -13.16 7.62 4.44
C LYS A 150 -13.54 6.71 3.26
N ARG A 151 -14.18 7.24 2.22
CA ARG A 151 -14.57 6.48 1.02
C ARG A 151 -13.35 5.91 0.28
N CYS A 152 -12.31 6.72 0.04
CA CYS A 152 -11.09 6.25 -0.64
C CYS A 152 -10.28 5.27 0.21
N VAL A 153 -10.21 5.48 1.54
CA VAL A 153 -9.54 4.52 2.43
C VAL A 153 -10.29 3.18 2.43
N HIS A 154 -11.62 3.22 2.50
CA HIS A 154 -12.44 2.02 2.40
C HIS A 154 -12.26 1.35 1.03
N ALA A 155 -12.36 2.08 -0.08
CA ALA A 155 -12.13 1.51 -1.40
C ALA A 155 -10.75 0.84 -1.51
N ALA A 156 -9.69 1.48 -0.99
CA ALA A 156 -8.35 0.89 -0.96
C ALA A 156 -8.28 -0.39 -0.10
N HIS A 157 -8.95 -0.41 1.05
CA HIS A 157 -8.97 -1.59 1.93
C HIS A 157 -9.57 -2.83 1.25
N TYR A 158 -10.66 -2.62 0.50
CA TYR A 158 -11.41 -3.70 -0.17
C TYR A 158 -10.85 -4.08 -1.53
N GLN A 159 -9.75 -3.46 -1.98
CA GLN A 159 -9.02 -3.97 -3.14
C GLN A 159 -8.44 -5.35 -2.83
N ARG A 160 -8.49 -6.24 -3.82
CA ARG A 160 -7.93 -7.58 -3.72
C ARG A 160 -6.42 -7.50 -3.80
N THR A 161 -5.72 -8.10 -2.84
CA THR A 161 -4.25 -8.05 -2.79
C THR A 161 -3.61 -8.83 -3.92
N LEU A 162 -4.24 -9.90 -4.39
CA LEU A 162 -3.76 -10.67 -5.54
C LEU A 162 -3.74 -9.82 -6.82
N GLU A 163 -4.80 -9.05 -7.08
CA GLU A 163 -4.89 -8.15 -8.24
C GLU A 163 -3.85 -7.02 -8.14
N ILE A 164 -3.70 -6.41 -6.96
CA ILE A 164 -2.66 -5.40 -6.73
C ILE A 164 -1.26 -5.98 -6.98
N ALA A 165 -0.96 -7.15 -6.43
CA ALA A 165 0.35 -7.78 -6.55
C ALA A 165 0.65 -8.19 -8.00
N HIS A 166 -0.36 -8.66 -8.74
CA HIS A 166 -0.25 -8.90 -10.18
C HIS A 166 0.13 -7.61 -10.91
N ASP A 167 -0.61 -6.52 -10.71
CA ASP A 167 -0.40 -5.25 -11.41
C ASP A 167 0.95 -4.62 -11.08
N GLU A 168 1.44 -4.76 -9.85
CA GLU A 168 2.79 -4.34 -9.45
C GLU A 168 3.87 -5.10 -10.26
N LEU A 169 3.74 -6.42 -10.41
CA LEU A 169 4.71 -7.24 -11.14
C LEU A 169 4.68 -6.98 -12.65
N VAL A 170 3.50 -6.75 -13.23
CA VAL A 170 3.36 -6.41 -14.66
C VAL A 170 4.02 -5.07 -14.97
N GLU A 171 3.89 -4.08 -14.10
CA GLU A 171 4.53 -2.77 -14.28
C GLU A 171 6.04 -2.80 -14.09
N GLU A 172 6.55 -3.63 -13.17
CA GLU A 172 8.00 -3.81 -12.98
C GLU A 172 8.66 -4.59 -14.12
N ASN A 173 7.91 -5.43 -14.84
CA ASN A 173 8.40 -6.20 -15.98
C ASN A 173 7.44 -6.16 -17.19
N PRO A 174 7.46 -5.08 -18.00
CA PRO A 174 6.55 -4.90 -19.13
C PRO A 174 6.69 -5.97 -20.23
N TRP A 175 7.76 -6.77 -20.19
CA TRP A 175 8.13 -7.76 -21.21
C TRP A 175 7.99 -9.21 -20.70
N ALA A 176 7.45 -9.43 -19.50
CA ALA A 176 7.17 -10.77 -19.02
C ALA A 176 6.14 -11.45 -19.95
N PRO A 177 6.41 -12.65 -20.50
CA PRO A 177 5.43 -13.36 -21.29
C PRO A 177 4.20 -13.65 -20.43
N THR A 178 3.03 -13.15 -20.84
CA THR A 178 1.74 -13.31 -20.15
C THR A 178 1.16 -14.71 -20.27
N SER A 179 1.81 -15.60 -21.02
CA SER A 179 1.42 -17.00 -21.17
C SER A 179 2.62 -17.84 -21.63
N PHE A 180 2.71 -19.06 -21.11
CA PHE A 180 3.56 -20.09 -21.71
C PHE A 180 2.78 -20.66 -22.91
N GLU A 181 3.24 -20.40 -24.14
CA GLU A 181 2.86 -21.27 -25.26
C GLU A 181 3.66 -22.57 -25.13
N VAL A 182 2.94 -23.67 -24.88
CA VAL A 182 3.53 -25.00 -24.97
C VAL A 182 3.81 -25.27 -26.45
N GLU A 183 5.05 -25.13 -26.85
CA GLU A 183 5.52 -25.63 -28.15
C GLU A 183 5.40 -27.16 -28.11
N LYS A 184 4.39 -27.71 -28.81
CA LYS A 184 4.27 -29.15 -29.02
C LYS A 184 5.40 -29.59 -29.92
N VAL A 185 6.37 -30.31 -29.36
CA VAL A 185 7.29 -31.18 -30.11
C VAL A 185 6.66 -32.55 -30.23
#